data_AF-A0A3D6E101-F1
#
_entry.id   AF-A0A3D6E101-F1
#
_cell.length_a   1.000
_cell.length_b   1.000
_cell.length_c   1.000
_cell.angle_alpha   90.00
_cell.angle_beta   90.00
_cell.angle_gamma   90.00
#
_symmetry.space_group_name_H-M   'P 1'
#
loop_
_entity.id
_entity.type
_entity.pdbx_description
1 polymer ?
#
loop_
_entity_poly.entity_id
_entity_poly.type
_entity_poly.pdbx_seq_one_letter_code
_entity_poly.pdbx_strand_id
1 'polypeptide(L)'
;AVAWLYANTRSDGQGLPEGLRYPDLTPTMQGCLDSDRPDAVIRAQAVEAAQQGIAATPALQLRDHESGKALLLHGPVEGDALLSAIDLLAAGSTATAESAHSPDMPAGVAGDMPR
;
A
#
# COMPACT_ATOMS: atom_id res chain seq x y z
N ALA A 1 -6.91 7.49 20.09
CA ALA A 1 -7.12 8.62 19.17
C ALA A 1 -7.81 8.21 17.86
N VAL A 2 -7.16 7.48 16.94
CA VAL A 2 -7.69 7.22 15.57
C VAL A 2 -9.07 6.54 15.56
N ALA A 3 -9.28 5.47 16.32
CA ALA A 3 -10.58 4.80 16.39
C ALA A 3 -11.72 5.72 16.87
N TRP A 4 -11.42 6.61 17.84
CA TRP A 4 -12.38 7.61 18.29
C TRP A 4 -12.70 8.62 17.19
N LEU A 5 -11.72 9.07 16.41
CA LEU A 5 -11.95 9.98 15.28
C LEU A 5 -12.89 9.36 14.24
N TYR A 6 -12.65 8.11 13.84
CA TYR A 6 -13.51 7.42 12.89
C TYR A 6 -14.92 7.16 13.42
N ALA A 7 -15.06 6.91 14.72
CA ALA A 7 -16.37 6.74 15.35
C ALA A 7 -17.17 8.05 15.46
N ASN A 8 -16.52 9.21 15.37
CA ASN A 8 -17.14 10.51 15.64
C ASN A 8 -17.07 11.50 14.45
N THR A 9 -16.46 11.13 13.33
CA THR A 9 -16.41 11.95 12.11
C THR A 9 -17.77 11.96 11.39
N ARG A 10 -18.05 13.06 10.69
CA ARG A 10 -19.24 13.20 9.84
C ARG A 10 -19.08 12.59 8.44
N SER A 11 -17.95 11.90 8.18
CA SER A 11 -17.56 11.36 6.86
C SER A 11 -17.44 12.44 5.78
N ASP A 12 -17.11 12.05 4.54
CA ASP A 12 -17.03 12.92 3.36
C ASP A 12 -16.18 14.19 3.53
N GLY A 13 -15.12 14.09 4.34
CA GLY A 13 -14.24 15.23 4.62
C GLY A 13 -14.85 16.32 5.51
N GLN A 14 -16.05 16.11 6.07
CA GLN A 14 -16.73 17.09 6.92
C GLN A 14 -16.14 17.20 8.34
N GLY A 15 -15.18 16.33 8.69
CA GLY A 15 -14.49 16.36 9.98
C GLY A 15 -15.39 16.03 11.18
N LEU A 16 -14.94 16.43 12.37
CA LEU A 16 -15.67 16.25 13.62
C LEU A 16 -16.77 17.31 13.79
N PRO A 17 -17.85 17.01 14.54
CA PRO A 17 -18.79 18.02 15.01
C PRO A 17 -18.10 19.18 15.75
N GLU A 18 -18.64 20.39 15.61
CA GLU A 18 -18.13 21.57 16.30
C GLU A 18 -18.18 21.37 17.83
N GLY A 19 -17.12 21.80 18.53
CA GLY A 19 -17.01 21.66 19.98
C GLY A 19 -16.69 20.25 20.48
N LEU A 20 -16.73 19.22 19.62
CA LEU A 20 -16.36 17.87 20.00
C LEU A 20 -14.83 17.75 20.11
N ARG A 21 -14.34 17.41 21.31
CA ARG A 21 -12.90 17.26 21.58
C ARG A 21 -12.55 15.83 21.92
N TYR A 22 -11.34 15.42 21.51
CA TYR A 22 -10.80 14.12 21.87
C TYR A 22 -10.64 14.04 23.40
N PRO A 23 -11.20 13.01 24.08
CA PRO A 23 -11.19 12.93 25.54
C PRO A 23 -9.81 12.92 26.18
N ASP A 24 -8.83 12.28 25.52
CA ASP A 24 -7.46 12.12 26.05
C ASP A 24 -6.50 13.18 25.49
N LEU A 25 -7.00 14.37 25.14
CA LEU A 25 -6.17 15.44 24.60
C LEU A 25 -5.23 15.99 25.67
N THR A 26 -3.92 15.82 25.47
CA THR A 26 -2.89 16.31 26.38
C THR A 26 -2.47 17.75 26.01
N PRO A 27 -1.88 18.52 26.95
CA PRO A 27 -1.39 19.87 26.65
C PRO A 27 -0.37 19.91 25.49
N THR A 28 0.49 18.90 25.37
CA THR A 28 1.44 18.79 24.25
C THR A 28 0.73 18.54 22.92
N MET A 29 -0.32 17.70 22.91
CA MET A 29 -1.13 17.51 21.70
C MET A 29 -1.88 18.79 21.34
N GLN A 30 -2.45 19.49 22.31
CA GLN A 30 -3.10 20.79 22.09
C GLN A 30 -2.12 21.81 21.50
N GLY A 31 -0.91 21.95 22.07
CA GLY A 31 0.10 22.84 21.51
C GLY A 31 0.56 22.45 20.09
N CYS A 32 0.52 21.17 19.73
CA CYS A 32 0.72 20.73 18.35
C CYS A 32 -0.43 21.17 17.43
N LEU A 33 -1.68 20.97 17.86
CA LEU A 33 -2.89 21.37 17.12
C LEU A 33 -3.01 22.89 16.95
N ASP A 34 -2.52 23.67 17.92
CA ASP A 34 -2.53 25.14 17.88
C ASP A 34 -1.41 25.73 17.01
N SER A 35 -0.53 24.89 16.45
CA SER A 35 0.58 25.30 15.58
C SER A 35 0.27 25.03 14.10
N ASP A 36 1.02 25.65 13.20
CA ASP A 36 0.90 25.41 11.75
C ASP A 36 1.44 24.02 11.30
N ARG A 37 2.10 23.30 12.21
CA ARG A 37 2.81 22.06 11.89
C ARG A 37 1.90 20.96 11.32
N PRO A 38 0.73 20.63 11.91
CA PRO A 38 -0.13 19.58 11.38
C PRO A 38 -0.62 19.90 9.96
N ASP A 39 -1.03 21.15 9.71
CA ASP A 39 -1.50 21.60 8.40
C ASP A 39 -0.40 21.49 7.33
N ALA A 40 0.83 21.88 7.68
CA ALA A 40 1.98 21.74 6.79
C ALA A 40 2.26 20.26 6.44
N VAL A 41 2.22 19.37 7.44
CA VAL A 41 2.43 17.93 7.24
C VAL A 41 1.32 17.32 6.39
N ILE A 42 0.05 17.61 6.69
CA ILE A 42 -1.11 17.09 5.94
C ILE A 42 -1.02 17.51 4.46
N ARG A 43 -0.69 18.78 4.20
CA ARG A 43 -0.55 19.29 2.83
C ARG A 43 0.60 18.62 2.08
N ALA A 44 1.76 18.46 2.74
CA ALA A 44 2.91 17.79 2.14
C ALA A 44 2.58 16.34 1.78
N GLN A 45 1.92 15.60 2.68
CA GLN A 45 1.47 14.24 2.44
C GLN A 45 0.45 14.15 1.31
N ALA A 46 -0.50 15.09 1.22
CA ALA A 46 -1.47 15.11 0.12
C ALA A 46 -0.80 15.34 -1.24
N VAL A 47 0.21 16.22 -1.30
CA VAL A 47 1.00 16.45 -2.51
C VAL A 47 1.81 15.20 -2.90
N GLU A 48 2.48 14.59 -1.93
CA GLU A 48 3.24 13.35 -2.16
C GLU A 48 2.33 12.22 -2.65
N ALA A 49 1.17 12.03 -2.02
CA ALA A 49 0.20 11.03 -2.41
C ALA A 49 -0.28 11.25 -3.86
N ALA A 50 -0.60 12.49 -4.24
CA ALA A 50 -0.99 12.83 -5.61
C ALA A 50 0.14 12.53 -6.63
N GLN A 51 1.40 12.82 -6.28
CA GLN A 51 2.56 12.49 -7.11
C GLN A 51 2.76 10.98 -7.28
N GLN A 52 2.32 10.19 -6.30
CA GLN A 52 2.35 8.72 -6.33
C GLN A 52 1.10 8.11 -6.99
N GLY A 53 0.22 8.92 -7.59
CA GLY A 53 -1.00 8.45 -8.28
C GLY A 53 -2.15 8.12 -7.33
N ILE A 54 -2.06 8.48 -6.05
CA ILE A 54 -3.13 8.28 -5.08
C ILE A 54 -4.15 9.41 -5.24
N ALA A 55 -5.21 9.15 -6.01
CA ALA A 55 -6.28 10.12 -6.26
C ALA A 55 -7.42 10.07 -5.22
N ALA A 56 -7.50 9.01 -4.41
CA ALA A 56 -8.54 8.80 -3.42
C ALA A 56 -8.05 7.93 -2.26
N THR A 57 -8.68 8.08 -1.10
CA THR A 57 -8.48 7.24 0.09
C THR A 57 -9.73 6.40 0.38
N PRO A 58 -9.60 5.21 0.99
CA PRO A 58 -8.35 4.56 1.39
C PRO A 58 -7.57 4.01 0.18
N ALA A 59 -6.24 3.89 0.33
CA ALA A 59 -5.35 3.26 -0.65
C ALA A 59 -4.12 2.70 0.09
N LEU A 60 -3.50 1.65 -0.48
CA LEU A 60 -2.30 1.01 0.04
C LEU A 60 -1.24 0.93 -1.06
N GLN A 61 -0.02 1.29 -0.74
CA GLN A 61 1.11 1.11 -1.65
C GLN A 61 2.06 0.05 -1.07
N LEU A 62 2.18 -1.07 -1.77
CA LEU A 62 3.15 -2.12 -1.47
C LEU A 62 4.46 -1.78 -2.18
N ARG A 63 5.59 -1.89 -1.47
CA ARG A 63 6.92 -1.62 -2.01
C ARG A 63 7.84 -2.79 -1.64
N ASP A 64 8.46 -3.38 -2.63
CA ASP A 64 9.57 -4.31 -2.45
C ASP A 64 10.87 -3.49 -2.46
N HIS A 65 11.57 -3.49 -1.33
CA HIS A 65 12.82 -2.75 -1.18
C HIS A 65 14.01 -3.42 -1.88
N GLU A 66 13.95 -4.73 -2.16
CA GLU A 66 15.03 -5.44 -2.86
C GLU A 66 14.97 -5.18 -4.36
N SER A 67 13.80 -5.35 -4.98
CA SER A 67 13.63 -5.11 -6.42
C SER A 67 13.27 -3.68 -6.79
N GLY A 68 12.89 -2.85 -5.82
CA GLY A 68 12.37 -1.49 -6.05
C GLY A 68 10.99 -1.45 -6.68
N LYS A 69 10.31 -2.60 -6.86
CA LYS A 69 8.96 -2.66 -7.43
C LYS A 69 7.93 -2.11 -6.45
N ALA A 70 6.87 -1.52 -6.99
CA ALA A 70 5.75 -1.04 -6.19
C ALA A 70 4.42 -1.38 -6.85
N LEU A 71 3.40 -1.63 -6.03
CA LEU A 71 2.02 -1.86 -6.44
C LEU A 71 1.10 -0.94 -5.63
N LEU A 72 0.21 -0.22 -6.31
CA LEU A 72 -0.80 0.64 -5.69
C LEU A 72 -2.16 -0.06 -5.73
N LEU A 73 -2.77 -0.23 -4.56
CA LEU A 73 -4.10 -0.80 -4.36
C LEU A 73 -5.05 0.31 -3.91
N HIS A 74 -6.14 0.52 -4.65
CA HIS A 74 -7.14 1.54 -4.35
C HIS A 74 -8.33 0.94 -3.59
N GLY A 75 -8.88 1.74 -2.68
CA GLY A 75 -10.04 1.37 -1.88
C GLY A 75 -9.71 0.47 -0.68
N PRO A 76 -10.74 0.02 0.05
CA PRO A 76 -10.59 -1.01 1.06
C PRO A 76 -10.10 -2.30 0.40
N VAL A 77 -9.03 -2.89 0.93
CA VAL A 77 -8.44 -4.11 0.39
C VAL A 77 -8.72 -5.26 1.35
N GLU A 78 -9.34 -6.32 0.85
CA GLU A 78 -9.56 -7.56 1.61
C GLU A 78 -8.23 -8.28 1.88
N GLY A 79 -8.18 -9.05 2.97
CA GLY A 79 -6.93 -9.68 3.41
C GLY A 79 -6.34 -10.66 2.40
N ASP A 80 -7.17 -11.43 1.70
CA ASP A 80 -6.75 -12.36 0.65
C ASP A 80 -6.21 -11.64 -0.61
N ALA A 81 -6.84 -10.53 -1.00
CA ALA A 81 -6.37 -9.67 -2.08
C ALA A 81 -5.02 -9.03 -1.73
N LEU A 82 -4.84 -8.59 -0.48
CA LEU A 82 -3.58 -8.06 0.02
C LEU A 82 -2.46 -9.12 -0.02
N LEU A 83 -2.74 -10.33 0.46
CA LEU A 83 -1.76 -11.44 0.41
C LEU A 83 -1.39 -11.79 -1.04
N SER A 84 -2.37 -11.88 -1.93
CA SER A 84 -2.13 -12.12 -3.36
C SER A 84 -1.27 -11.04 -4.01
N ALA A 85 -1.48 -9.77 -3.61
CA ALA A 85 -0.70 -8.64 -4.09
C ALA A 85 0.76 -8.69 -3.60
N ILE A 86 1.00 -9.18 -2.38
CA ILE A 86 2.35 -9.40 -1.84
C ILE A 86 3.04 -10.53 -2.60
N ASP A 87 2.37 -11.66 -2.82
CA ASP A 87 2.92 -12.79 -3.57
C ASP A 87 3.28 -12.39 -5.01
N LEU A 88 2.42 -11.61 -5.66
CA LEU A 88 2.69 -11.05 -7.00
C LEU A 88 3.95 -10.18 -7.01
N LEU A 89 4.11 -9.31 -6.00
CA LEU A 89 5.26 -8.43 -5.89
C LEU A 89 6.56 -9.22 -5.68
N ALA A 90 6.51 -10.26 -4.85
CA ALA A 90 7.63 -11.14 -4.55
C ALA A 90 8.03 -12.04 -5.74
N ALA A 91 7.06 -12.61 -6.46
CA ALA A 91 7.32 -13.46 -7.63
C ALA A 91 7.97 -12.68 -8.79
N GLY A 92 7.76 -11.37 -8.86
CA GLY A 92 8.46 -10.51 -9.81
C GLY A 92 9.98 -10.48 -9.60
N SER A 93 10.49 -10.77 -8.40
CA SER A 93 11.94 -10.81 -8.12
C SER A 93 12.58 -12.14 -8.57
N THR A 94 11.83 -13.23 -8.56
CA THR A 94 12.32 -14.57 -8.92
C THR A 94 12.30 -14.84 -10.43
N ALA A 95 11.35 -14.26 -11.19
CA ALA A 95 11.27 -14.46 -12.65
C ALA A 95 12.49 -13.89 -13.41
N THR A 96 13.17 -12.88 -12.87
CA THR A 96 14.45 -12.39 -13.38
C THR A 96 15.61 -13.37 -13.16
N ALA A 97 15.53 -14.25 -12.16
CA ALA A 97 16.51 -15.29 -11.91
C ALA A 97 16.25 -16.56 -12.74
N GLU A 98 14.99 -16.92 -12.99
CA GLU A 98 14.63 -18.12 -13.77
C GLU A 98 14.72 -17.92 -15.30
N SER A 99 14.62 -16.68 -15.80
CA SER A 99 14.85 -16.40 -17.23
C SER A 99 16.29 -16.70 -17.68
N ALA A 100 17.22 -16.92 -16.75
CA ALA A 100 18.60 -17.32 -17.02
C ALA A 100 18.79 -18.85 -17.12
N HIS A 101 17.76 -19.67 -16.88
CA HIS A 101 17.82 -21.13 -17.04
C HIS A 101 16.67 -21.59 -17.93
N SER A 102 16.82 -21.42 -19.24
CA SER A 102 16.15 -22.33 -20.18
C SER A 102 16.88 -23.67 -20.11
N PRO A 103 16.24 -24.77 -19.66
CA PRO A 103 16.79 -26.09 -19.90
C PRO A 103 16.54 -26.39 -21.38
N ASP A 104 17.61 -26.35 -22.15
CA ASP A 104 17.67 -26.89 -23.50
C ASP A 104 17.32 -28.38 -23.41
N MET A 105 16.11 -28.76 -23.79
CA MET A 105 15.65 -30.15 -23.79
C MET A 105 15.91 -30.72 -25.19
N PRO A 106 16.92 -31.60 -25.38
CA PRO A 106 17.12 -32.23 -26.66
C PRO A 106 15.96 -33.20 -26.92
N ALA A 107 15.31 -33.05 -28.07
CA ALA A 107 14.26 -33.96 -28.52
C ALA A 107 14.77 -35.41 -28.48
N GLY A 108 14.09 -36.26 -27.69
CA GLY A 108 14.44 -37.67 -27.53
C GLY A 108 14.45 -38.40 -28.87
N VAL A 109 15.56 -39.07 -29.16
CA VAL A 109 15.70 -39.96 -30.32
C VAL A 109 14.66 -41.08 -30.22
N ALA A 110 13.85 -41.24 -31.27
CA ALA A 110 12.88 -42.31 -31.38
C ALA A 110 13.59 -43.66 -31.40
N GLY A 111 13.28 -44.51 -30.42
CA GLY A 111 13.80 -45.88 -30.34
C GLY A 111 13.24 -46.74 -31.47
N ASP A 112 14.15 -47.24 -32.30
CA ASP A 112 13.93 -48.27 -33.32
C ASP A 112 13.51 -49.59 -32.65
N MET A 113 12.34 -50.14 -33.00
CA MET A 113 11.91 -51.47 -32.55
C MET A 113 12.18 -52.49 -33.66
N PRO A 114 12.97 -53.55 -33.43
CA PRO A 114 13.11 -54.63 -34.38
C PRO A 114 11.88 -55.57 -34.35
N ARG A 115 11.61 -56.17 -35.52
CA ARG A 115 10.46 -57.03 -35.82
C ARG A 115 10.44 -58.36 -35.07
#